data_AF-A0A7I4Z1L5-F1
#
_entry.id   AF-A0A7I4Z1L5-F1
#
_cell.length_a   1.000
_cell.length_b   1.000
_cell.length_c   1.000
_cell.angle_alpha   90.00
_cell.angle_beta   90.00
_cell.angle_gamma   90.00
#
_symmetry.space_group_name_H-M   'P 1'
#
loop_
_entity.id
_entity.type
_entity.pdbx_description
1 polymer ?
#
loop_
_entity_poly.entity_id
_entity_poly.type
_entity_poly.pdbx_seq_one_letter_code
_entity_poly.pdbx_strand_id
1 'polypeptide(L)'
;MISAAKYLYKYIYKGPDRARIGIENEPTTDDNRNVDEIKQHLNTRYVYAPQSMYRIFGYNMQDRSHAVFWLAVHLPELQSVQFVQGQEQQYLAHEQRFLTTLTAFFELNRLCNEMHARGLANDFTVDPRNVYCYQIPEHSTFDLRHGWTPRKRGGNQIGRMYTVSSRDTERYCLRIFLLNTKGKRLFEDLRSVGGVTYNSFTDAAKVAGFSDDDRQSLQEVARYQSAAAMRGFFVCLLCFCEIVQAQDLWVEFSDVISDG
;
A
#
# COMPACT_ATOMS: atom_id res chain seq x y z
N MET A 1 -10.61 -6.60 24.47
CA MET A 1 -10.81 -8.08 24.42
C MET A 1 -11.20 -8.59 23.02
N ILE A 2 -10.70 -7.99 21.92
CA ILE A 2 -11.08 -8.34 20.52
C ILE A 2 -9.87 -8.87 19.70
N SER A 3 -8.66 -8.93 20.26
CA SER A 3 -7.46 -9.44 19.58
C SER A 3 -7.36 -10.98 19.58
N ALA A 4 -7.94 -11.66 20.57
CA ALA A 4 -7.77 -13.11 20.75
C ALA A 4 -8.59 -13.98 19.77
N ALA A 5 -9.78 -13.52 19.37
CA ALA A 5 -10.65 -14.30 18.47
C ALA A 5 -10.04 -14.46 17.07
N LYS A 6 -9.35 -13.44 16.56
CA LYS A 6 -8.79 -13.44 15.21
C LYS A 6 -7.71 -14.52 15.02
N TYR A 7 -6.91 -14.75 16.05
CA TYR A 7 -5.87 -15.79 16.03
C TYR A 7 -6.47 -17.18 16.15
N LEU A 8 -7.46 -17.39 17.02
CA LEU A 8 -8.11 -18.69 17.19
C LEU A 8 -8.72 -19.21 15.87
N TYR A 9 -9.49 -18.36 15.16
CA TYR A 9 -10.09 -18.75 13.88
C TYR A 9 -9.06 -18.91 12.75
N LYS A 10 -7.99 -18.10 12.74
CA LYS A 10 -6.94 -18.18 11.71
C LYS A 10 -6.31 -19.58 11.63
N TYR A 11 -6.14 -20.25 12.76
CA TYR A 11 -5.51 -21.59 12.79
C TYR A 11 -6.51 -22.73 12.62
N ILE A 12 -7.77 -22.56 13.04
CA ILE A 12 -8.83 -23.56 12.79
C ILE A 12 -9.13 -23.69 11.28
N TYR A 13 -9.06 -22.60 10.52
CA TYR A 13 -9.28 -22.62 9.07
C TYR A 13 -8.01 -22.82 8.23
N LYS A 14 -6.86 -23.05 8.86
CA LYS A 14 -5.59 -23.33 8.17
C LYS A 14 -5.48 -24.82 7.81
N GLY A 15 -6.56 -25.40 7.29
CA GLY A 15 -6.55 -26.72 6.67
C GLY A 15 -5.93 -26.67 5.27
N PRO A 16 -5.69 -27.82 4.64
CA PRO A 16 -5.30 -27.85 3.23
C PRO A 16 -6.38 -27.14 2.40
N ASP A 17 -6.04 -26.07 1.67
CA ASP A 17 -7.00 -25.35 0.80
C ASP A 17 -7.16 -26.07 -0.55
N ARG A 18 -6.32 -27.09 -0.82
CA ARG A 18 -6.22 -27.79 -2.09
C ARG A 18 -6.26 -29.30 -1.88
N ALA A 19 -7.11 -29.98 -2.63
CA ALA A 19 -7.14 -31.44 -2.72
C ALA A 19 -6.93 -31.86 -4.18
N ARG A 20 -6.00 -32.79 -4.38
CA ARG A 20 -5.77 -33.44 -5.67
C ARG A 20 -6.42 -34.81 -5.62
N ILE A 21 -7.40 -35.05 -6.47
CA ILE A 21 -8.13 -36.31 -6.55
C ILE A 21 -7.66 -37.04 -7.80
N GLY A 22 -7.18 -38.27 -7.64
CA GLY A 22 -6.93 -39.20 -8.73
C GLY A 22 -8.20 -40.02 -8.99
N ILE A 23 -8.64 -40.08 -10.24
CA ILE A 23 -9.80 -40.90 -10.63
C ILE A 23 -9.26 -42.16 -11.29
N GLU A 24 -9.32 -43.28 -10.57
CA GLU A 24 -9.02 -44.61 -11.11
C GLU A 24 -10.30 -45.22 -11.67
N ASN A 25 -10.30 -45.57 -12.95
CA ASN A 25 -11.38 -46.35 -13.56
C ASN A 25 -11.12 -47.84 -13.33
N GLU A 26 -12.15 -48.61 -13.00
CA GLU A 26 -12.02 -50.07 -12.85
C GLU A 26 -11.37 -50.71 -14.10
N PRO A 27 -10.52 -51.74 -13.91
CA PRO A 27 -9.89 -52.43 -15.03
C PRO A 27 -10.98 -53.17 -15.80
N THR A 28 -11.28 -52.70 -17.00
CA THR A 28 -12.10 -53.43 -17.96
C THR A 28 -11.15 -54.04 -18.97
N THR A 29 -11.39 -55.30 -19.30
CA THR A 29 -10.50 -56.29 -19.94
C THR A 29 -10.13 -55.99 -21.40
N ASP A 30 -9.77 -54.75 -21.73
CA ASP A 30 -9.44 -54.35 -23.10
C ASP A 30 -8.19 -53.45 -23.10
N ASP A 31 -7.12 -53.96 -23.71
CA ASP A 31 -5.73 -53.50 -23.58
C ASP A 31 -5.40 -52.27 -24.44
N ASN A 32 -6.42 -51.49 -24.82
CA ASN A 32 -6.30 -50.36 -25.74
C ASN A 32 -7.00 -49.09 -25.22
N ARG A 33 -6.68 -48.69 -23.98
CA ARG A 33 -7.15 -47.42 -23.43
C ARG A 33 -6.12 -46.32 -23.72
N ASN A 34 -6.53 -45.33 -24.53
CA ASN A 34 -5.84 -44.04 -24.64
C ASN A 34 -6.02 -43.30 -23.30
N VAL A 35 -5.07 -43.48 -22.37
CA VAL A 35 -5.11 -42.89 -21.03
C VAL A 35 -4.73 -41.41 -21.12
N ASP A 36 -5.72 -40.55 -20.94
CA ASP A 36 -5.52 -39.10 -20.85
C ASP A 36 -5.18 -38.72 -19.40
N GLU A 37 -3.88 -38.66 -19.07
CA GLU A 37 -3.34 -38.32 -17.74
C GLU A 37 -3.89 -36.99 -17.19
N ILE A 38 -4.26 -36.05 -18.06
CA ILE A 38 -4.79 -34.73 -17.67
C ILE A 38 -6.21 -34.86 -17.10
N LYS A 39 -7.03 -35.76 -17.65
CA LYS A 39 -8.41 -36.00 -17.16
C LYS A 39 -8.46 -36.84 -15.89
N GLN A 40 -7.40 -37.56 -15.55
CA GLN A 40 -7.34 -38.40 -14.35
C GLN A 40 -7.07 -37.62 -13.05
N HIS A 41 -6.75 -36.33 -13.15
CA HIS A 41 -6.45 -35.50 -12.00
C HIS A 41 -7.43 -34.34 -11.87
N LEU A 42 -8.26 -34.37 -10.82
CA LEU A 42 -9.09 -33.24 -10.46
C LEU A 42 -8.38 -32.39 -9.39
N ASN A 43 -8.10 -31.15 -9.75
CA ASN A 43 -7.58 -30.16 -8.81
C ASN A 43 -8.75 -29.42 -8.17
N THR A 44 -9.07 -29.74 -6.92
CA THR A 44 -10.22 -29.18 -6.20
C THR A 44 -9.79 -28.33 -5.01
N ARG A 45 -10.70 -27.46 -4.59
CA ARG A 45 -10.57 -26.74 -3.32
C ARG A 45 -11.17 -27.59 -2.21
N TYR A 46 -10.38 -27.90 -1.18
CA TYR A 46 -10.91 -28.58 0.00
C TYR A 46 -11.71 -27.59 0.86
N VAL A 47 -12.89 -28.01 1.32
CA VAL A 47 -13.77 -27.23 2.19
C VAL A 47 -14.00 -28.06 3.46
N TYR A 48 -13.71 -27.47 4.62
CA TYR A 48 -13.81 -28.16 5.91
C TYR A 48 -15.27 -28.53 6.23
N ALA A 49 -15.50 -29.68 6.90
CA ALA A 49 -16.85 -30.26 7.07
C ALA A 49 -17.91 -29.28 7.64
N PRO A 50 -17.66 -28.55 8.74
CA PRO A 50 -18.52 -27.46 9.19
C PRO A 50 -18.78 -26.37 8.12
N GLN A 51 -17.76 -25.93 7.39
CA GLN A 51 -17.94 -24.93 6.33
C GLN A 51 -18.80 -25.48 5.18
N SER A 52 -18.62 -26.76 4.84
CA SER A 52 -19.43 -27.45 3.83
C SER A 52 -20.89 -27.55 4.25
N MET A 53 -21.17 -27.91 5.51
CA MET A 53 -22.54 -27.89 6.04
C MET A 53 -23.15 -26.49 5.98
N TYR A 54 -22.40 -25.45 6.35
CA TYR A 54 -22.89 -24.07 6.25
C TYR A 54 -23.22 -23.66 4.82
N ARG A 55 -22.41 -24.08 3.84
CA ARG A 55 -22.69 -23.86 2.41
C ARG A 55 -23.93 -24.62 1.94
N ILE A 56 -24.06 -25.90 2.30
CA ILE A 56 -25.19 -26.76 1.91
C ILE A 56 -26.50 -26.21 2.48
N PHE A 57 -26.50 -25.76 3.73
CA PHE A 57 -27.68 -25.20 4.39
C PHE A 57 -27.96 -23.73 4.03
N GLY A 58 -27.10 -23.09 3.23
CA GLY A 58 -27.28 -21.69 2.81
C GLY A 58 -27.15 -20.67 3.94
N TYR A 59 -26.47 -21.00 5.04
CA TYR A 59 -26.23 -20.05 6.12
C TYR A 59 -25.31 -18.91 5.66
N ASN A 60 -25.61 -17.69 6.09
CA ASN A 60 -24.77 -16.54 5.78
C ASN A 60 -23.38 -16.72 6.42
N MET A 61 -22.34 -16.71 5.59
CA MET A 61 -20.95 -16.78 6.03
C MET A 61 -20.31 -15.40 5.90
N GLN A 62 -19.20 -15.20 6.61
CA GLN A 62 -18.38 -14.01 6.41
C GLN A 62 -17.97 -13.87 4.94
N ASP A 63 -18.20 -12.69 4.37
CA ASP A 63 -17.73 -12.32 3.04
C ASP A 63 -16.85 -11.07 3.13
N ARG A 64 -16.04 -10.84 2.09
CA ARG A 64 -15.25 -9.62 1.97
C ARG A 64 -16.17 -8.47 1.57
N SER A 65 -16.38 -7.53 2.48
CA SER A 65 -17.18 -6.35 2.20
C SER A 65 -16.53 -5.38 1.21
N HIS A 66 -15.20 -5.39 1.08
CA HIS A 66 -14.44 -4.48 0.23
C HIS A 66 -13.31 -5.18 -0.53
N ALA A 67 -13.13 -4.83 -1.80
CA ALA A 67 -11.91 -5.16 -2.55
C ALA A 67 -10.77 -4.24 -2.13
N VAL A 68 -9.53 -4.73 -2.11
CA VAL A 68 -8.34 -3.90 -1.85
C VAL A 68 -7.70 -3.52 -3.17
N PHE A 69 -7.46 -2.22 -3.39
CA PHE A 69 -6.73 -1.70 -4.55
C PHE A 69 -5.37 -1.16 -4.13
N TRP A 70 -4.32 -1.56 -4.83
CA TRP A 70 -2.97 -1.13 -4.50
C TRP A 70 -2.60 0.14 -5.27
N LEU A 71 -2.11 1.14 -4.54
CA LEU A 71 -1.66 2.41 -5.07
C LEU A 71 -0.13 2.46 -5.05
N ALA A 72 0.44 2.74 -6.22
CA ALA A 72 1.86 2.95 -6.41
C ALA A 72 2.36 4.15 -5.59
N VAL A 73 3.56 4.00 -5.03
CA VAL A 73 4.29 5.05 -4.34
C VAL A 73 5.70 5.04 -4.90
N HIS A 74 6.08 6.11 -5.59
CA HIS A 74 7.39 6.24 -6.22
C HIS A 74 7.79 7.72 -6.29
N LEU A 75 9.09 7.95 -6.45
CA LEU A 75 9.65 9.29 -6.68
C LEU A 75 9.49 9.69 -8.16
N PRO A 76 9.71 10.97 -8.51
CA PRO A 76 9.75 11.42 -9.91
C PRO A 76 10.71 10.57 -10.74
N GLU A 77 10.30 10.18 -11.95
CA GLU A 77 11.05 9.31 -12.89
C GLU A 77 11.50 7.93 -12.36
N LEU A 78 11.15 7.55 -11.13
CA LEU A 78 11.50 6.26 -10.51
C LEU A 78 10.31 5.30 -10.49
N GLN A 79 9.57 5.26 -11.60
CA GLN A 79 8.39 4.43 -11.78
C GLN A 79 8.77 2.96 -12.02
N SER A 80 8.05 2.04 -11.38
CA SER A 80 8.21 0.62 -11.68
C SER A 80 7.52 0.29 -13.00
N VAL A 81 8.27 -0.37 -13.88
CA VAL A 81 7.82 -0.78 -15.21
C VAL A 81 7.90 -2.30 -15.31
N GLN A 82 6.90 -2.90 -15.97
CA GLN A 82 6.92 -4.31 -16.35
C GLN A 82 6.99 -4.42 -17.88
N PHE A 83 7.96 -5.18 -18.38
CA PHE A 83 8.12 -5.48 -19.80
C PHE A 83 8.45 -6.96 -19.99
N VAL A 84 8.20 -7.47 -21.19
CA VAL A 84 8.57 -8.84 -21.56
C VAL A 84 10.06 -8.86 -21.89
N GLN A 85 10.79 -9.84 -21.34
CA GLN A 85 12.21 -10.01 -21.60
C GLN A 85 12.48 -10.08 -23.12
N GLY A 86 13.39 -9.24 -23.62
CA GLY A 86 13.70 -9.11 -25.05
C GLY A 86 12.89 -8.05 -25.81
N GLN A 87 11.91 -7.38 -25.18
CA GLN A 87 11.12 -6.27 -25.77
C GLN A 87 11.43 -4.90 -25.12
N GLU A 88 12.58 -4.76 -24.48
CA GLU A 88 13.00 -3.52 -23.79
C GLU A 88 13.01 -2.30 -24.71
N GLN A 89 13.57 -2.44 -25.91
CA GLN A 89 13.64 -1.35 -26.88
C GLN A 89 12.26 -0.95 -27.41
N GLN A 90 11.35 -1.91 -27.57
CA GLN A 90 9.98 -1.63 -27.99
C GLN A 90 9.20 -0.90 -26.89
N TYR A 91 9.44 -1.25 -25.63
CA TYR A 91 8.87 -0.55 -24.49
C TYR A 91 9.38 0.91 -24.41
N LEU A 92 10.69 1.12 -24.60
CA LEU A 92 11.29 2.46 -24.59
C LEU A 92 10.87 3.30 -25.80
N ALA A 93 10.67 2.68 -26.96
CA ALA A 93 10.19 3.34 -28.17
C ALA A 93 8.67 3.63 -28.13
N HIS A 94 7.94 3.03 -27.20
CA HIS A 94 6.53 3.30 -27.04
C HIS A 94 6.34 4.67 -26.38
N GLU A 95 5.87 5.66 -27.15
CA GLU A 95 5.59 7.02 -26.65
C GLU A 95 4.51 7.04 -25.55
N GLN A 96 3.69 6.00 -25.47
CA GLN A 96 2.69 5.85 -24.41
C GLN A 96 3.37 5.36 -23.13
N ARG A 97 3.95 6.29 -22.36
CA ARG A 97 4.24 6.07 -20.93
C ARG A 97 2.91 5.70 -20.25
N PHE A 98 2.78 4.44 -19.81
CA PHE A 98 1.63 4.01 -19.03
C PHE A 98 1.55 4.85 -17.75
N LEU A 99 0.35 5.33 -17.44
CA LEU A 99 0.15 6.08 -16.21
C LEU A 99 0.31 5.13 -15.03
N THR A 100 1.00 5.59 -13.98
CA THR A 100 0.91 4.93 -12.67
C THR A 100 -0.33 5.44 -11.96
N THR A 101 -0.80 4.72 -10.94
CA THR A 101 -1.94 5.18 -10.12
C THR A 101 -1.67 6.55 -9.49
N LEU A 102 -0.40 6.86 -9.19
CA LEU A 102 0.03 8.11 -8.58
C LEU A 102 0.08 9.25 -9.60
N THR A 103 0.69 9.03 -10.78
CA THR A 103 0.73 10.07 -11.81
C THR A 103 -0.66 10.37 -12.37
N ALA A 104 -1.50 9.34 -12.52
CA ALA A 104 -2.90 9.52 -12.88
C ALA A 104 -3.68 10.30 -11.82
N PHE A 105 -3.36 10.15 -10.52
CA PHE A 105 -4.03 10.92 -9.46
C PHE A 105 -3.71 12.41 -9.56
N PHE A 106 -2.46 12.74 -9.83
CA PHE A 106 -2.03 14.12 -10.09
C PHE A 106 -2.72 14.72 -11.32
N GLU A 107 -2.76 13.97 -12.41
CA GLU A 107 -3.44 14.38 -13.64
C GLU A 107 -4.94 14.59 -13.43
N LEU A 108 -5.59 13.68 -12.69
CA LEU A 108 -7.00 13.81 -12.33
C LEU A 108 -7.28 15.10 -11.57
N ASN A 109 -6.48 15.41 -10.55
CA ASN A 109 -6.63 16.64 -9.78
C ASN A 109 -6.39 17.89 -10.63
N ARG A 110 -5.43 17.83 -11.57
CA ARG A 110 -5.18 18.92 -12.53
C ARG A 110 -6.39 19.16 -13.43
N LEU A 111 -6.94 18.11 -14.04
CA LEU A 111 -8.10 18.20 -14.93
C LEU A 111 -9.33 18.73 -14.18
N CYS A 112 -9.60 18.23 -12.96
CA CYS A 112 -10.70 18.73 -12.14
C CYS A 112 -10.52 20.21 -11.78
N ASN A 113 -9.28 20.65 -11.55
CA ASN A 113 -8.98 22.05 -11.29
C ASN A 113 -9.21 22.95 -12.51
N GLU A 114 -8.80 22.50 -13.70
CA GLU A 114 -9.01 23.22 -14.96
C GLU A 114 -10.51 23.32 -15.31
N MET A 115 -11.27 22.23 -15.14
CA MET A 115 -12.72 22.23 -15.34
C MET A 115 -13.40 23.22 -14.40
N HIS A 116 -13.02 23.21 -13.12
CA HIS A 116 -13.55 24.15 -12.13
C HIS A 116 -13.23 25.61 -12.47
N ALA A 117 -11.99 25.90 -12.91
CA ALA A 117 -11.59 27.24 -13.34
C ALA A 117 -12.38 27.74 -14.57
N ARG A 118 -12.86 26.82 -15.42
CA ARG A 118 -13.72 27.12 -16.57
C ARG A 118 -15.22 27.14 -16.22
N GLY A 119 -15.60 26.92 -14.97
CA GLY A 119 -17.00 26.83 -14.54
C GLY A 119 -17.73 25.57 -15.05
N LEU A 120 -17.00 24.54 -15.47
CA LEU A 120 -17.57 23.27 -15.94
C LEU A 120 -17.76 22.31 -14.75
N ALA A 121 -18.92 21.65 -14.70
CA ALA A 121 -19.17 20.57 -13.76
C ALA A 121 -18.34 19.33 -14.14
N ASN A 122 -17.81 18.61 -13.15
CA ASN A 122 -17.14 17.33 -13.37
C ASN A 122 -18.14 16.17 -13.18
N ASP A 123 -17.88 15.04 -13.84
CA ASP A 123 -18.73 13.85 -13.80
C ASP A 123 -18.54 12.99 -12.52
N PHE A 124 -17.78 13.49 -11.54
CA PHE A 124 -17.48 12.75 -10.32
C PHE A 124 -18.52 13.04 -9.24
N THR A 125 -18.96 11.99 -8.54
CA THR A 125 -19.86 12.14 -7.38
C THR A 125 -19.22 12.91 -6.23
N VAL A 126 -17.90 12.79 -6.09
CA VAL A 126 -17.08 13.47 -5.09
C VAL A 126 -15.89 14.08 -5.82
N ASP A 127 -15.63 15.38 -5.60
CA ASP A 127 -14.49 16.06 -6.21
C ASP A 127 -13.18 15.36 -5.78
N PRO A 128 -12.40 14.81 -6.73
CA PRO A 128 -11.13 14.14 -6.43
C PRO A 128 -10.13 15.01 -5.65
N ARG A 129 -10.23 16.34 -5.78
CA ARG A 129 -9.36 17.28 -5.08
C ARG A 129 -9.63 17.31 -3.57
N ASN A 130 -10.81 16.88 -3.13
CA ASN A 130 -11.25 16.92 -1.74
C ASN A 130 -11.08 15.59 -0.99
N VAL A 131 -10.50 14.58 -1.64
CA VAL A 131 -10.24 13.26 -1.04
C VAL A 131 -8.75 12.98 -0.96
N TYR A 132 -8.36 12.10 -0.04
CA TYR A 132 -6.97 11.62 0.04
C TYR A 132 -6.70 10.62 -1.09
N CYS A 133 -5.43 10.49 -1.47
CA CYS A 133 -5.03 9.57 -2.54
C CYS A 133 -5.50 8.12 -2.29
N TYR A 134 -5.51 7.65 -1.04
CA TYR A 134 -5.99 6.30 -0.68
C TYR A 134 -7.51 6.10 -0.81
N GLN A 135 -8.30 7.18 -0.88
CA GLN A 135 -9.75 7.14 -1.02
C GLN A 135 -10.19 7.20 -2.49
N ILE A 136 -9.30 7.56 -3.41
CA ILE A 136 -9.62 7.65 -4.84
C ILE A 136 -10.23 6.35 -5.40
N PRO A 137 -9.73 5.14 -5.08
CA PRO A 137 -10.34 3.90 -5.53
C PRO A 137 -11.79 3.69 -5.05
N GLU A 138 -12.23 4.36 -3.99
CA GLU A 138 -13.64 4.30 -3.53
C GLU A 138 -14.57 4.97 -4.55
N HIS A 139 -14.11 6.03 -5.20
CA HIS A 139 -14.93 6.89 -6.07
C HIS A 139 -14.61 6.74 -7.57
N SER A 140 -13.43 6.21 -7.91
CA SER A 140 -12.90 6.19 -9.27
C SER A 140 -12.39 4.80 -9.65
N THR A 141 -12.40 4.50 -10.94
CA THR A 141 -11.81 3.27 -11.52
C THR A 141 -10.55 3.62 -12.29
N PHE A 142 -9.48 2.84 -12.10
CA PHE A 142 -8.19 3.04 -12.75
C PHE A 142 -8.04 2.17 -13.98
N ASP A 143 -7.55 2.76 -15.07
CA ASP A 143 -7.10 2.10 -16.28
C ASP A 143 -5.70 2.59 -16.66
N LEU A 144 -4.85 1.68 -17.17
CA LEU A 144 -3.47 2.01 -17.53
C LEU A 144 -3.34 3.02 -18.68
N ARG A 145 -4.35 3.09 -19.56
CA ARG A 145 -4.36 4.01 -20.71
C ARG A 145 -5.07 5.31 -20.41
N HIS A 146 -6.18 5.26 -19.66
CA HIS A 146 -7.04 6.43 -19.42
C HIS A 146 -6.91 7.02 -18.02
N GLY A 147 -6.10 6.42 -17.14
CA GLY A 147 -5.94 6.85 -15.77
C GLY A 147 -7.22 6.64 -14.95
N TRP A 148 -7.52 7.60 -14.07
CA TRP A 148 -8.70 7.54 -13.19
C TRP A 148 -9.93 8.10 -13.87
N THR A 149 -11.00 7.30 -13.92
CA THR A 149 -12.31 7.68 -14.47
C THR A 149 -13.41 7.55 -13.41
N PRO A 150 -14.51 8.31 -13.53
CA PRO A 150 -15.64 8.20 -12.61
C PRO A 150 -16.17 6.77 -12.55
N ARG A 151 -16.43 6.27 -11.34
CA ARG A 151 -16.97 4.93 -11.14
C ARG A 151 -18.43 4.88 -11.62
N LYS A 152 -18.69 4.03 -12.63
CA LYS A 152 -20.04 3.82 -13.20
C LYS A 152 -20.83 2.69 -12.52
N ARG A 153 -20.14 1.69 -11.97
CA ARG A 153 -20.74 0.52 -11.32
C ARG A 153 -20.38 0.51 -9.84
N GLY A 154 -21.36 0.24 -8.99
CA GLY A 154 -21.18 0.14 -7.54
C GLY A 154 -20.17 -0.95 -7.14
N GLY A 155 -19.78 -0.94 -5.87
CA GLY A 155 -18.83 -1.89 -5.29
C GLY A 155 -17.87 -1.17 -4.36
N ASN A 156 -17.67 -1.72 -3.17
CA ASN A 156 -16.83 -1.07 -2.19
C ASN A 156 -15.37 -1.49 -2.40
N GLN A 157 -14.48 -0.51 -2.57
CA GLN A 157 -13.06 -0.73 -2.79
C GLN A 157 -12.26 0.18 -1.88
N ILE A 158 -11.27 -0.36 -1.17
CA ILE A 158 -10.40 0.41 -0.29
C ILE A 158 -9.02 0.53 -0.96
N GLY A 159 -8.54 1.75 -1.13
CA GLY A 159 -7.17 1.99 -1.58
C GLY A 159 -6.17 1.72 -0.46
N ARG A 160 -5.08 1.04 -0.81
CA ARG A 160 -3.91 0.85 0.05
C ARG A 160 -2.65 1.19 -0.70
N MET A 161 -1.84 2.05 -0.11
CA MET A 161 -0.51 2.35 -0.62
C MET A 161 0.46 1.23 -0.24
N TYR A 162 1.40 0.91 -1.13
CA TYR A 162 2.50 0.01 -0.80
C TYR A 162 3.25 0.48 0.43
N THR A 163 3.72 -0.47 1.24
CA THR A 163 4.58 -0.17 2.39
C THR A 163 5.94 0.27 1.86
N VAL A 164 6.46 1.37 2.41
CA VAL A 164 7.79 1.89 2.12
C VAL A 164 8.62 1.77 3.39
N SER A 165 9.85 1.29 3.25
CA SER A 165 10.81 1.20 4.37
C SER A 165 11.15 2.60 4.85
N SER A 166 11.29 2.80 6.16
CA SER A 166 11.77 4.05 6.74
C SER A 166 13.19 4.42 6.30
N ARG A 167 13.99 3.44 5.84
CA ARG A 167 15.33 3.66 5.26
C ARG A 167 15.30 4.35 3.90
N ASP A 168 14.18 4.29 3.19
CA ASP A 168 13.99 5.03 1.93
C ASP A 168 13.27 6.34 2.26
N THR A 169 14.00 7.23 2.91
CA THR A 169 13.46 8.39 3.63
C THR A 169 12.66 9.31 2.70
N GLU A 170 13.15 9.56 1.48
CA GLU A 170 12.45 10.37 0.47
C GLU A 170 11.10 9.76 0.08
N ARG A 171 11.07 8.48 -0.30
CA ARG A 171 9.82 7.81 -0.69
C ARG A 171 8.89 7.61 0.51
N TYR A 172 9.44 7.42 1.71
CA TYR A 172 8.68 7.34 2.94
C TYR A 172 7.97 8.67 3.24
N CYS A 173 8.69 9.80 3.21
CA CYS A 173 8.10 11.12 3.39
C CYS A 173 7.05 11.42 2.30
N LEU A 174 7.31 11.08 1.04
CA LEU A 174 6.33 11.18 -0.04
C LEU A 174 5.04 10.41 0.29
N ARG A 175 5.16 9.18 0.81
CA ARG A 175 4.01 8.38 1.24
C ARG A 175 3.23 9.07 2.35
N ILE A 176 3.91 9.64 3.34
CA ILE A 176 3.27 10.38 4.43
C ILE A 176 2.50 11.58 3.88
N PHE A 177 3.07 12.34 2.94
CA PHE A 177 2.34 13.44 2.29
C PHE A 177 1.07 12.95 1.55
N LEU A 178 1.15 11.84 0.82
CA LEU A 178 -0.01 11.28 0.12
C LEU A 178 -1.13 10.80 1.05
N LEU A 179 -0.79 10.40 2.28
CA LEU A 179 -1.76 10.01 3.30
C LEU A 179 -2.43 11.21 3.98
N ASN A 180 -1.71 12.33 4.08
CA ASN A 180 -2.13 13.48 4.91
C ASN A 180 -2.53 14.71 4.11
N THR A 181 -2.35 14.73 2.80
CA THR A 181 -2.69 15.87 1.94
C THR A 181 -3.65 15.51 0.82
N LYS A 182 -4.43 16.51 0.38
CA LYS A 182 -5.47 16.38 -0.64
C LYS A 182 -5.17 17.31 -1.82
N GLY A 183 -5.74 17.00 -2.98
CA GLY A 183 -5.76 17.92 -4.13
C GLY A 183 -4.40 18.25 -4.76
N LYS A 184 -3.35 17.49 -4.44
CA LYS A 184 -2.00 17.68 -5.00
C LYS A 184 -2.01 17.31 -6.49
N ARG A 185 -1.41 18.13 -7.35
CA ARG A 185 -1.48 17.98 -8.81
C ARG A 185 -0.15 17.58 -9.45
N LEU A 186 0.92 17.53 -8.65
CA LEU A 186 2.27 17.18 -9.07
C LEU A 186 3.12 16.87 -7.84
N PHE A 187 4.31 16.31 -8.07
CA PHE A 187 5.27 16.01 -7.02
C PHE A 187 5.73 17.25 -6.25
N GLU A 188 5.86 18.39 -6.93
CA GLU A 188 6.29 19.63 -6.27
C GLU A 188 5.24 20.18 -5.33
N ASP A 189 3.96 19.99 -5.63
CA ASP A 189 2.87 20.38 -4.72
C ASP A 189 2.96 19.61 -3.39
N LEU A 190 3.47 18.36 -3.40
CA LEU A 190 3.64 17.55 -2.18
C LEU A 190 4.75 18.08 -1.28
N ARG A 191 5.89 18.47 -1.87
CA ARG A 191 7.02 19.08 -1.17
C ARG A 191 6.86 20.60 -0.96
N SER A 192 5.66 21.13 -1.16
CA SER A 192 5.33 22.54 -0.91
C SER A 192 4.60 22.69 0.42
N VAL A 193 5.20 23.43 1.34
CA VAL A 193 4.68 23.65 2.71
C VAL A 193 4.67 25.16 2.96
N GLY A 194 3.53 25.72 3.37
CA GLY A 194 3.41 27.16 3.64
C GLY A 194 3.70 28.08 2.44
N GLY A 195 3.55 27.58 1.21
CA GLY A 195 3.85 28.34 -0.02
C GLY A 195 5.32 28.28 -0.47
N VAL A 196 6.19 27.58 0.26
CA VAL A 196 7.59 27.35 -0.11
C VAL A 196 7.75 25.93 -0.64
N THR A 197 8.38 25.80 -1.81
CA THR A 197 8.73 24.50 -2.41
C THR A 197 10.13 24.08 -1.98
N TYR A 198 10.25 22.91 -1.36
CA TYR A 198 11.52 22.37 -0.88
C TYR A 198 12.19 21.46 -1.91
N ASN A 199 13.51 21.30 -1.83
CA ASN A 199 14.26 20.45 -2.77
C ASN A 199 13.98 18.96 -2.59
N SER A 200 13.77 18.51 -1.34
CA SER A 200 13.55 17.11 -0.99
C SER A 200 12.21 16.91 -0.28
N PHE A 201 11.66 15.69 -0.32
CA PHE A 201 10.46 15.35 0.46
C PHE A 201 10.75 15.30 1.95
N THR A 202 11.97 14.93 2.34
CA THR A 202 12.41 14.92 3.73
C THR A 202 12.45 16.31 4.34
N ASP A 203 13.01 17.31 3.64
CA ASP A 203 13.06 18.69 4.15
C ASP A 203 11.65 19.29 4.28
N ALA A 204 10.78 19.04 3.28
CA ALA A 204 9.38 19.41 3.37
C ALA A 204 8.70 18.73 4.57
N ALA A 205 8.94 17.43 4.79
CA ALA A 205 8.32 16.68 5.88
C ALA A 205 8.78 17.17 7.25
N LYS A 206 10.05 17.56 7.42
CA LYS A 206 10.56 18.19 8.64
C LYS A 206 9.80 19.48 8.95
N VAL A 207 9.65 20.37 7.97
CA VAL A 207 8.93 21.65 8.17
C VAL A 207 7.43 21.43 8.37
N ALA A 208 6.84 20.43 7.71
CA ALA A 208 5.44 20.07 7.90
C ALA A 208 5.14 19.38 9.24
N GLY A 209 6.16 19.02 10.03
CA GLY A 209 6.00 18.25 11.27
C GLY A 209 5.61 16.78 11.04
N PHE A 210 5.92 16.22 9.86
CA PHE A 210 5.66 14.83 9.50
C PHE A 210 6.85 13.90 9.72
N SER A 211 8.05 14.46 9.87
CA SER A 211 9.21 13.72 10.36
C SER A 211 9.30 13.96 11.85
N ASP A 212 9.35 12.90 12.64
CA ASP A 212 9.77 13.01 14.03
C ASP A 212 11.20 13.57 14.03
N ASP A 213 11.39 14.67 14.75
CA ASP A 213 12.73 15.10 15.11
C ASP A 213 13.26 14.04 16.09
N ASP A 214 14.39 13.41 15.79
CA ASP A 214 15.04 12.47 16.71
C ASP A 214 15.19 13.12 18.10
N ARG A 215 15.37 14.45 18.13
CA ARG A 215 15.33 15.27 19.33
C ARG A 215 14.00 15.19 20.06
N GLN A 216 12.86 15.36 19.40
CA GLN A 216 11.54 15.25 20.05
C GLN A 216 11.29 13.85 20.59
N SER A 217 11.66 12.82 19.83
CA SER A 217 11.57 11.43 20.29
C SER A 217 12.40 11.21 21.55
N LEU A 218 13.64 11.71 21.58
CA LEU A 218 14.51 11.67 22.75
C LEU A 218 13.96 12.49 23.92
N GLN A 219 13.38 13.67 23.68
CA GLN A 219 12.72 14.48 24.71
C GLN A 219 11.52 13.77 25.34
N GLU A 220 10.73 13.06 24.55
CA GLU A 220 9.59 12.29 25.04
C GLU A 220 10.06 11.11 25.90
N VAL A 221 11.00 10.31 25.39
CA VAL A 221 11.57 9.17 26.14
C VAL A 221 12.23 9.64 27.44
N ALA A 222 12.97 10.74 27.40
CA ALA A 222 13.62 11.34 28.57
C ALA A 222 12.63 11.73 29.69
N ARG A 223 11.36 12.02 29.37
CA ARG A 223 10.34 12.38 30.38
C ARG A 223 9.76 11.18 31.12
N TYR A 224 9.76 9.99 30.49
CA TYR A 224 8.99 8.85 30.96
C TYR A 224 9.81 7.59 31.26
N GLN A 225 11.09 7.55 30.88
CA GLN A 225 11.91 6.34 30.94
C GLN A 225 13.17 6.51 31.79
N SER A 226 13.72 5.39 32.26
CA SER A 226 14.98 5.36 33.01
C SER A 226 16.19 5.59 32.10
N ALA A 227 17.34 5.99 32.66
CA ALA A 227 18.56 6.19 31.89
C ALA A 227 19.01 4.91 31.15
N ALA A 228 18.77 3.73 31.73
CA ALA A 228 19.05 2.45 31.05
C ALA A 228 18.19 2.25 29.79
N ALA A 229 16.89 2.59 29.86
CA ALA A 229 16.01 2.55 28.70
C ALA A 229 16.37 3.65 27.68
N MET A 230 16.79 4.83 28.16
CA MET A 230 17.29 5.92 27.32
C MET A 230 18.56 5.53 26.56
N ARG A 231 19.53 4.86 27.22
CA ARG A 231 20.73 4.29 26.59
C ARG A 231 20.35 3.30 25.48
N GLY A 232 19.43 2.37 25.78
CA GLY A 232 18.94 1.39 24.81
C GLY A 232 18.28 2.05 23.60
N PHE A 233 17.41 3.05 23.84
CA PHE A 233 16.74 3.78 22.78
C PHE A 233 17.71 4.59 21.92
N PHE A 234 18.67 5.28 22.52
CA PHE A 234 19.71 6.03 21.82
C PHE A 234 20.57 5.11 20.93
N VAL A 235 20.97 3.94 21.44
CA VAL A 235 21.67 2.92 20.64
C VAL A 235 20.79 2.42 19.49
N CYS A 236 19.51 2.19 19.71
CA CYS A 236 18.59 1.81 18.64
C CYS A 236 18.49 2.88 17.55
N LEU A 237 18.41 4.16 17.92
CA LEU A 237 18.44 5.25 16.94
C LEU A 237 19.76 5.24 16.15
N LEU A 238 20.92 5.08 16.80
CA LEU A 238 22.21 5.03 16.10
C LEU A 238 22.36 3.82 15.17
N CYS A 239 21.83 2.66 15.56
CA CYS A 239 21.95 1.43 14.78
C CYS A 239 20.95 1.33 13.63
N PHE A 240 19.77 1.95 13.77
CA PHE A 240 18.64 1.70 12.88
C PHE A 240 18.06 2.94 12.19
N CYS A 241 18.43 4.15 12.63
CA CYS A 241 18.00 5.42 12.02
C CYS A 241 19.20 6.18 11.44
N GLU A 242 18.95 6.99 10.41
CA GLU A 242 19.94 7.92 9.86
C GLU A 242 19.93 9.23 10.66
N ILE A 243 20.63 9.25 11.80
CA ILE A 243 20.75 10.46 12.61
C ILE A 243 21.86 11.35 12.03
N VAL A 244 21.48 12.48 11.45
CA VAL A 244 22.43 13.45 10.87
C VAL A 244 23.24 14.19 11.95
N GLN A 245 22.68 14.37 13.15
CA GLN A 245 23.25 15.16 14.26
C GLN A 245 23.41 14.34 15.55
N ALA A 246 23.92 13.11 15.44
CA ALA A 246 24.08 12.20 16.59
C ALA A 246 24.91 12.80 17.74
N GLN A 247 25.95 13.57 17.40
CA GLN A 247 26.80 14.22 18.40
C GLN A 247 26.06 15.32 19.17
N ASP A 248 25.27 16.14 18.49
CA ASP A 248 24.51 17.22 19.12
C ASP A 248 23.44 16.65 20.07
N LEU A 249 22.78 15.56 19.65
CA LEU A 249 21.83 14.83 20.50
C LEU A 249 22.52 14.18 21.70
N TRP A 250 23.70 13.59 21.52
CA TRP A 250 24.45 13.03 22.66
C TRP A 250 24.77 14.10 23.69
N VAL A 251 25.26 15.27 23.26
CA VAL A 251 25.59 16.38 24.17
C VAL A 251 24.35 16.93 24.87
N GLU A 252 23.21 17.00 24.18
CA GLU A 252 21.96 17.49 24.78
C GLU A 252 21.37 16.52 25.81
N PHE A 253 21.45 15.21 25.57
CA PHE A 253 20.83 14.20 26.43
C PHE A 253 21.82 13.43 27.31
N SER A 254 23.11 13.81 27.33
CA SER A 254 24.16 13.08 28.07
C SER A 254 23.81 12.87 29.53
N ASP A 255 23.26 13.88 30.18
CA ASP A 255 22.96 13.84 31.62
C ASP A 255 21.83 12.87 31.94
N VAL A 256 20.81 12.81 31.08
CA VAL A 256 19.68 11.88 31.19
C VAL A 256 20.11 10.45 30.85
N ILE A 257 21.07 10.31 29.94
CA ILE A 257 21.60 9.01 29.50
C ILE A 257 22.58 8.41 30.53
N SER A 258 23.29 9.24 31.29
CA SER A 258 24.43 8.80 32.11
C SER A 258 24.07 8.27 33.50
N ASP A 259 22.79 8.29 33.91
CA ASP A 259 22.37 8.22 35.33
C ASP A 259 23.09 9.34 36.12
N GLY A 260 22.40 10.47 36.36
CA GLY A 260 22.91 11.54 37.22
C GLY A 260 23.18 11.08 38.64
#